data_AF-A4BAI1-F1
#
_entry.id   AF-A4BAI1-F1
#
_cell.length_a   1.000
_cell.length_b   1.000
_cell.length_c   1.000
_cell.angle_alpha   90.00
_cell.angle_beta   90.00
_cell.angle_gamma   90.00
#
_symmetry.space_group_name_H-M   'P 1'
#
loop_
_entity.id
_entity.type
_entity.pdbx_description
1 polymer ?
#
loop_
_entity_poly.entity_id
_entity_poly.type
_entity_poly.pdbx_seq_one_letter_code
_entity_poly.pdbx_strand_id
1 'polypeptide(L)'
;MTAAQQPSQTNNDLVWSLDNFNQRDLAKSFVSRFESRLCVYSPSVEQVYTNYSINFPSSENGKMVVLPNPYAFHDTFHNVTANAVRDTGLFIVPGALIKKKGLYVIVKYKNQSVKPVPLPIRHALKKMVRTGGDNDPFLPILIKGDLREFNSETPCLHLHRIKLADLDSRSEFEKDSIKNAIFDKMSDLYRDADEIAAGL
;
A
#
# COMPACT_ATOMS: atom_id res chain seq x y z
N MET A 1 15.77 24.74 30.11
CA MET A 1 16.62 24.07 29.10
C MET A 1 16.54 22.59 29.35
N THR A 2 15.82 21.85 28.50
CA THR A 2 15.82 20.40 28.53
C THR A 2 15.86 19.95 27.09
N ALA A 3 17.05 19.57 26.64
CA ALA A 3 17.25 18.88 25.39
C ALA A 3 16.74 17.44 25.56
N ALA A 4 15.88 17.00 24.64
CA ALA A 4 15.63 15.58 24.43
C ALA A 4 15.40 15.31 22.94
N GLN A 5 16.45 14.76 22.33
CA GLN A 5 16.45 13.67 21.33
C GLN A 5 15.91 13.96 19.91
N GLN A 6 16.83 14.36 19.03
CA GLN A 6 16.94 13.74 17.70
C GLN A 6 17.88 12.52 17.82
N PRO A 7 17.56 11.41 17.14
CA PRO A 7 17.95 11.34 15.75
C PRO A 7 16.70 11.18 14.88
N SER A 8 16.34 12.21 14.11
CA SER A 8 15.55 12.01 12.91
C SER A 8 16.44 11.32 11.88
N GLN A 9 16.69 10.03 12.08
CA GLN A 9 17.19 9.16 11.04
C GLN A 9 16.06 9.17 10.00
N THR A 10 16.24 9.92 8.92
CA THR A 10 15.21 10.08 7.89
C THR A 10 14.91 8.68 7.36
N ASN A 11 13.72 8.16 7.65
CA ASN A 11 13.29 6.89 7.11
C ASN A 11 13.08 7.05 5.60
N ASN A 12 14.10 6.66 4.83
CA ASN A 12 14.11 6.82 3.38
C ASN A 12 13.06 5.95 2.69
N ASP A 13 12.50 4.93 3.35
CA ASP A 13 11.42 4.11 2.79
C ASP A 13 10.10 4.87 2.73
N LEU A 14 9.96 5.96 3.49
CA LEU A 14 8.79 6.82 3.46
C LEU A 14 8.92 7.95 2.42
N VAL A 15 10.07 8.05 1.77
CA VAL A 15 10.34 9.02 0.72
C VAL A 15 10.37 8.33 -0.64
N TRP A 16 9.36 8.58 -1.46
CA TRP A 16 9.19 7.93 -2.77
C TRP A 16 9.46 8.95 -3.89
N SER A 17 10.27 8.55 -4.87
CA SER A 17 10.54 9.38 -6.05
C SER A 17 9.47 9.13 -7.12
N LEU A 18 9.02 10.24 -7.71
CA LEU A 18 8.13 10.34 -8.85
C LEU A 18 8.87 10.87 -10.10
N ASP A 19 10.19 10.93 -10.07
CA ASP A 19 10.97 11.57 -11.13
C ASP A 19 10.80 10.89 -12.48
N ASN A 20 10.59 9.58 -12.45
CA ASN A 20 10.42 8.73 -13.63
C ASN A 20 8.98 8.69 -14.15
N PHE A 21 8.05 9.44 -13.55
CA PHE A 21 6.66 9.49 -14.00
C PHE A 21 6.48 10.52 -15.12
N ASN A 22 5.83 10.11 -16.20
CA ASN A 22 5.41 11.01 -17.27
C ASN A 22 4.19 11.84 -16.85
N GLN A 23 3.25 11.24 -16.13
CA GLN A 23 2.00 11.88 -15.71
C GLN A 23 1.99 12.09 -14.18
N ARG A 24 2.92 12.91 -13.68
CA ARG A 24 3.13 13.11 -12.23
C ARG A 24 1.87 13.55 -11.49
N ASP A 25 1.12 14.51 -12.01
CA ASP A 25 -0.08 15.00 -11.33
C ASP A 25 -1.21 13.97 -11.29
N LEU A 26 -1.30 13.13 -12.33
CA LEU A 26 -2.19 11.98 -12.32
C LEU A 26 -1.74 10.94 -11.28
N ALA A 27 -0.44 10.66 -11.17
CA ALA A 27 0.10 9.75 -10.16
C ALA A 27 -0.13 10.26 -8.73
N LYS A 28 0.11 11.56 -8.49
CA LYS A 28 -0.16 12.22 -7.20
C LYS A 28 -1.64 12.16 -6.84
N SER A 29 -2.52 12.52 -7.77
CA SER A 29 -3.97 12.47 -7.52
C SER A 29 -4.46 11.04 -7.30
N PHE A 30 -3.94 10.07 -8.05
CA PHE A 30 -4.26 8.66 -7.89
C PHE A 30 -3.86 8.11 -6.51
N VAL A 31 -2.59 8.27 -6.11
CA VAL A 31 -2.10 7.71 -4.84
C VAL A 31 -2.73 8.38 -3.62
N SER A 32 -3.02 9.68 -3.69
CA SER A 32 -3.69 10.42 -2.61
C SER A 32 -5.07 9.84 -2.28
N ARG A 33 -5.73 9.21 -3.25
CA ARG A 33 -7.02 8.52 -3.03
C ARG A 33 -6.88 7.28 -2.13
N PHE A 34 -5.67 6.78 -1.90
CA PHE A 34 -5.41 5.62 -1.04
C PHE A 34 -4.77 5.99 0.30
N GLU A 35 -4.58 7.29 0.58
CA GLU A 35 -4.06 7.77 1.86
C GLU A 35 -4.85 7.16 3.02
N SER A 36 -4.14 6.52 3.95
CA SER A 36 -4.71 5.83 5.11
C SER A 36 -5.79 4.76 4.79
N ARG A 37 -5.89 4.30 3.54
CA ARG A 37 -6.77 3.20 3.10
C ARG A 37 -6.02 1.90 2.79
N LEU A 38 -4.69 1.96 2.76
CA LEU A 38 -3.78 0.82 2.70
C LEU A 38 -2.63 1.08 3.66
N CYS A 39 -2.14 0.05 4.34
CA CYS A 39 -0.99 0.20 5.23
C CYS A 39 0.31 0.34 4.42
N VAL A 40 1.26 1.12 4.92
CA VAL A 40 2.59 1.31 4.33
C VAL A 40 3.63 0.62 5.18
N TYR A 41 4.50 -0.17 4.57
CA TYR A 41 5.60 -0.86 5.23
C TYR A 41 6.94 -0.22 4.89
N SER A 42 7.76 -0.04 5.91
CA SER A 42 9.16 0.37 5.81
C SER A 42 10.06 -0.80 6.23
N PRO A 43 10.79 -1.41 5.28
CA PRO A 43 11.72 -2.50 5.59
C PRO A 43 12.92 -2.06 6.44
N SER A 44 13.42 -0.84 6.25
CA SER A 44 14.64 -0.36 6.94
C SER A 44 14.49 -0.23 8.44
N VAL A 45 13.26 -0.02 8.93
CA VAL A 45 12.94 0.04 10.36
C VAL A 45 11.94 -1.03 10.80
N GLU A 46 11.59 -1.96 9.91
CA GLU A 46 10.64 -3.05 10.15
C GLU A 46 9.28 -2.60 10.72
N GLN A 47 8.73 -1.50 10.17
CA GLN A 47 7.49 -0.90 10.65
C GLN A 47 6.37 -0.93 9.60
N VAL A 48 5.14 -1.19 10.06
CA VAL A 48 3.91 -1.03 9.28
C VAL A 48 3.10 0.12 9.86
N TYR A 49 2.85 1.13 9.04
CA TYR A 49 2.05 2.31 9.38
C TYR A 49 0.63 2.14 8.86
N THR A 50 -0.38 2.25 9.73
CA THR A 50 -1.79 2.15 9.37
C THR A 50 -2.47 3.51 9.28
N ASN A 51 -1.86 4.55 9.84
CA ASN A 51 -2.36 5.92 9.86
C ASN A 51 -1.25 6.89 9.48
N TYR A 52 -1.42 7.56 8.34
CA TYR A 52 -0.44 8.47 7.77
C TYR A 52 -1.11 9.46 6.83
N SER A 53 -0.40 10.54 6.54
CA SER A 53 -0.73 11.46 5.45
C SER A 53 0.29 11.34 4.33
N ILE A 54 -0.10 11.66 3.10
CA ILE A 54 0.77 11.76 1.95
C ILE A 54 1.02 13.24 1.68
N ASN A 55 2.29 13.63 1.62
CA ASN A 55 2.70 14.99 1.34
C ASN A 55 3.52 15.06 0.05
N PHE A 56 3.35 16.16 -0.70
CA PHE A 56 4.13 16.48 -1.90
C PHE A 56 4.84 17.82 -1.70
N PRO A 57 6.09 17.82 -1.19
CA PRO A 57 6.82 19.05 -0.90
C PRO A 57 7.03 19.89 -2.17
N SER A 58 6.63 21.17 -2.14
CA SER A 58 6.77 22.06 -3.30
C SER A 58 8.22 22.37 -3.67
N SER A 59 9.14 22.29 -2.70
CA SER A 59 10.58 22.52 -2.89
C SER A 59 11.32 21.37 -3.58
N GLU A 60 10.72 20.17 -3.62
CA GLU A 60 11.31 18.95 -4.18
C GLU A 60 10.33 18.34 -5.20
N ASN A 61 10.19 19.01 -6.35
CA ASN A 61 9.26 18.57 -7.38
C ASN A 61 9.61 17.15 -7.86
N GLY A 62 8.73 16.19 -7.62
CA GLY A 62 8.99 14.78 -7.89
C GLY A 62 9.15 13.93 -6.64
N LYS A 63 8.98 14.48 -5.44
CA LYS A 63 9.00 13.72 -4.19
C LYS A 63 7.60 13.53 -3.62
N MET A 64 7.35 12.34 -3.11
CA MET A 64 6.21 12.01 -2.26
C MET A 64 6.73 11.53 -0.91
N VAL A 65 6.15 12.04 0.17
CA VAL A 65 6.54 11.67 1.54
C VAL A 65 5.33 11.10 2.25
N VAL A 66 5.45 9.88 2.75
CA VAL A 66 4.50 9.28 3.68
C VAL A 66 4.86 9.74 5.09
N LEU A 67 3.93 10.42 5.76
CA LEU A 67 4.13 10.97 7.10
C LEU A 67 3.23 10.22 8.09
N PRO A 68 3.78 9.29 8.89
CA PRO A 68 3.05 8.63 9.96
C PRO A 68 2.47 9.66 10.93
N ASN A 69 1.29 9.40 11.47
CA ASN A 69 0.68 10.28 12.45
C ASN A 69 1.48 10.23 13.79
N PRO A 70 2.16 11.31 14.20
CA PRO A 70 3.00 11.30 15.40
C PRO A 70 2.19 11.23 16.70
N TYR A 71 0.87 11.41 16.65
CA TYR A 71 -0.01 11.31 17.82
C TYR A 71 -0.73 9.97 17.91
N ALA A 72 -0.52 9.07 16.94
CA ALA A 72 -1.15 7.76 16.87
C ALA A 72 -0.12 6.65 16.98
N PHE A 73 0.64 6.62 18.09
CA PHE A 73 1.69 5.63 18.31
C PHE A 73 1.17 4.18 18.30
N HIS A 74 -0.10 3.96 18.61
CA HIS A 74 -0.76 2.66 18.55
C HIS A 74 -1.07 2.20 17.10
N ASP A 75 -0.93 3.07 16.12
CA ASP A 75 -1.21 2.81 14.70
C ASP A 75 0.06 2.39 13.92
N THR A 76 1.15 2.10 14.63
CA THR A 76 2.40 1.59 14.05
C THR A 76 2.77 0.24 14.64
N PHE A 77 2.82 -0.78 13.79
CA PHE A 77 3.35 -2.08 14.17
C PHE A 77 4.84 -2.13 13.93
N HIS A 78 5.58 -2.68 14.89
CA HIS A 78 7.04 -2.76 14.89
C HIS A 78 7.48 -4.21 14.75
N ASN A 79 8.76 -4.40 14.40
CA ASN A 79 9.39 -5.72 14.25
C ASN A 79 8.65 -6.62 13.24
N VAL A 80 8.10 -6.00 12.19
CA VAL A 80 7.57 -6.70 11.02
C VAL A 80 8.74 -6.96 10.09
N THR A 81 9.36 -8.12 10.29
CA THR A 81 10.59 -8.50 9.60
C THR A 81 10.40 -8.58 8.08
N ALA A 82 11.40 -8.14 7.31
CA ALA A 82 11.29 -8.10 5.85
C ALA A 82 11.08 -9.48 5.22
N ASN A 83 11.56 -10.53 5.87
CA ASN A 83 11.31 -11.93 5.49
C ASN A 83 9.85 -12.34 5.63
N ALA A 84 8.94 -11.54 6.19
CA ALA A 84 7.50 -11.80 6.23
C ALA A 84 6.73 -11.10 5.09
N VAL A 85 7.39 -10.25 4.30
CA VAL A 85 6.76 -9.50 3.21
C VAL A 85 6.99 -10.20 1.87
N ARG A 86 5.94 -10.30 1.05
CA ARG A 86 5.97 -10.98 -0.26
C ARG A 86 5.39 -10.09 -1.36
N ASP A 87 6.07 -10.07 -2.51
CA ASP A 87 5.52 -9.55 -3.77
C ASP A 87 4.33 -10.42 -4.20
N THR A 88 3.20 -9.79 -4.55
CA THR A 88 1.98 -10.51 -4.95
C THR A 88 1.76 -10.54 -6.46
N GLY A 89 2.46 -9.70 -7.22
CA GLY A 89 2.18 -9.43 -8.63
C GLY A 89 0.82 -8.78 -8.91
N LEU A 90 0.08 -8.35 -7.87
CA LEU A 90 -1.22 -7.68 -8.00
C LEU A 90 -1.04 -6.17 -8.11
N PHE A 91 -1.80 -5.54 -8.99
CA PHE A 91 -1.77 -4.10 -9.20
C PHE A 91 -3.17 -3.53 -9.15
N ILE A 92 -3.39 -2.50 -8.32
CA ILE A 92 -4.58 -1.66 -8.39
C ILE A 92 -4.39 -0.65 -9.53
N VAL A 93 -5.35 -0.58 -10.43
CA VAL A 93 -5.34 0.31 -11.61
C VAL A 93 -6.68 1.05 -11.76
N PRO A 94 -6.67 2.27 -12.31
CA PRO A 94 -7.90 2.94 -12.72
C PRO A 94 -8.55 2.20 -13.90
N GLY A 95 -9.88 2.16 -13.93
CA GLY A 95 -10.64 1.49 -14.99
C GLY A 95 -10.41 2.08 -16.38
N ALA A 96 -10.02 3.36 -16.46
CA ALA A 96 -9.68 4.04 -17.71
C ALA A 96 -8.62 3.27 -18.52
N LEU A 97 -7.66 2.62 -17.85
CA LEU A 97 -6.64 1.76 -18.47
C LEU A 97 -7.23 0.67 -19.37
N ILE A 98 -8.42 0.18 -19.01
CA ILE A 98 -9.11 -0.93 -19.68
C ILE A 98 -10.45 -0.49 -20.26
N LYS A 99 -10.65 0.81 -20.50
CA LYS A 99 -11.89 1.42 -21.03
C LYS A 99 -13.14 1.10 -20.18
N LYS A 100 -12.97 1.04 -18.86
CA LYS A 100 -14.06 0.83 -17.88
C LYS A 100 -14.05 1.96 -16.84
N LYS A 101 -15.09 2.00 -15.99
CA LYS A 101 -15.16 2.90 -14.82
C LYS A 101 -14.84 2.13 -13.55
N GLY A 102 -14.39 2.81 -12.50
CA GLY A 102 -14.08 2.17 -11.22
C GLY A 102 -12.60 1.79 -11.09
N LEU A 103 -12.27 1.10 -9.99
CA LEU A 103 -10.96 0.51 -9.77
C LEU A 103 -10.94 -0.98 -10.09
N TYR A 104 -9.80 -1.46 -10.58
CA TYR A 104 -9.58 -2.85 -10.89
C TYR A 104 -8.27 -3.36 -10.30
N VAL A 105 -8.21 -4.66 -10.04
CA VAL A 105 -6.97 -5.39 -9.75
C VAL A 105 -6.60 -6.23 -10.96
N ILE A 106 -5.36 -6.12 -11.41
CA ILE A 106 -4.77 -6.96 -12.46
C ILE A 106 -3.58 -7.74 -11.89
N VAL A 107 -3.31 -8.90 -12.48
CA VAL A 107 -2.16 -9.74 -12.11
C VAL A 107 -1.11 -9.65 -13.21
N LYS A 108 0.12 -9.27 -12.88
CA LYS A 108 1.28 -9.42 -13.78
C LYS A 108 1.99 -10.73 -13.47
N TYR A 109 1.92 -11.68 -14.39
CA TYR A 109 2.69 -12.92 -14.32
C TYR A 109 4.09 -12.68 -14.88
N LYS A 110 5.13 -13.01 -14.11
CA LYS A 110 6.54 -12.80 -14.52
C LYS A 110 6.92 -13.62 -15.77
N ASN A 111 6.24 -14.76 -16.05
CA ASN A 111 6.66 -15.74 -17.08
C ASN A 111 5.52 -16.34 -17.92
N GLN A 112 4.36 -15.67 -18.08
CA GLN A 112 3.26 -16.23 -18.88
C GLN A 112 2.63 -15.19 -19.81
N SER A 113 2.45 -15.58 -21.08
CA SER A 113 1.69 -14.86 -22.12
C SER A 113 0.18 -14.87 -21.87
N VAL A 114 -0.26 -14.99 -20.61
CA VAL A 114 -1.67 -14.97 -20.24
C VAL A 114 -2.08 -13.51 -20.07
N LYS A 115 -3.07 -13.08 -20.85
CA LYS A 115 -3.62 -11.72 -20.73
C LYS A 115 -4.14 -11.54 -19.28
N PRO A 116 -3.69 -10.52 -18.55
CA PRO A 116 -4.21 -10.21 -17.22
C PRO A 116 -5.72 -10.04 -17.29
N VAL A 117 -6.48 -10.79 -16.48
CA VAL A 117 -7.92 -10.60 -16.39
C VAL A 117 -8.20 -9.55 -15.31
N PRO A 118 -8.66 -8.35 -15.67
CA PRO A 118 -8.98 -7.32 -14.69
C PRO A 118 -10.21 -7.71 -13.86
N LEU A 119 -10.08 -7.61 -12.55
CA LEU A 119 -11.14 -7.89 -11.59
C LEU A 119 -11.55 -6.60 -10.88
N PRO A 120 -12.84 -6.22 -10.81
CA PRO A 120 -13.25 -5.04 -10.06
C PRO A 120 -12.75 -5.09 -8.61
N ILE A 121 -12.32 -3.96 -8.05
CA ILE A 121 -11.66 -3.91 -6.72
C ILE A 121 -12.49 -4.59 -5.63
N ARG A 122 -13.81 -4.37 -5.61
CA ARG A 122 -14.73 -5.01 -4.66
C ARG A 122 -14.72 -6.54 -4.79
N HIS A 123 -14.66 -7.06 -6.01
CA HIS A 123 -14.56 -8.51 -6.24
C HIS A 123 -13.17 -9.04 -5.88
N ALA A 124 -12.11 -8.26 -6.13
CA ALA A 124 -10.75 -8.63 -5.76
C ALA A 124 -10.57 -8.72 -4.24
N LEU A 125 -11.05 -7.73 -3.48
CA LEU A 125 -11.01 -7.74 -2.02
C LEU A 125 -11.80 -8.91 -1.43
N LYS A 126 -13.03 -9.15 -1.92
CA LYS A 126 -13.80 -10.34 -1.52
C LYS A 126 -13.05 -11.63 -1.81
N LYS A 127 -12.38 -11.73 -2.97
CA LYS A 127 -11.58 -12.89 -3.33
C LYS A 127 -10.39 -13.04 -2.39
N MET A 128 -9.64 -11.97 -2.09
CA MET A 128 -8.51 -11.97 -1.16
C MET A 128 -8.92 -12.49 0.22
N VAL A 129 -10.03 -12.00 0.77
CA VAL A 129 -10.59 -12.46 2.04
C VAL A 129 -10.98 -13.94 1.96
N ARG A 130 -11.71 -14.35 0.92
CA ARG A 130 -12.19 -15.73 0.77
C ARG A 130 -11.07 -16.75 0.53
N THR A 131 -10.02 -16.36 -0.18
CA THR A 131 -8.88 -17.25 -0.47
C THR A 131 -7.86 -17.28 0.65
N GLY A 132 -7.85 -16.26 1.52
CA GLY A 132 -7.09 -16.28 2.76
C GLY A 132 -7.78 -17.19 3.77
N GLY A 133 -7.08 -18.21 4.24
CA GLY A 133 -7.55 -19.00 5.39
C GLY A 133 -7.12 -18.36 6.70
N ASP A 134 -7.61 -18.88 7.83
CA ASP A 134 -7.27 -18.38 9.17
C ASP A 134 -5.74 -18.37 9.41
N ASN A 135 -5.04 -19.36 8.87
CA ASN A 135 -3.58 -19.51 9.00
C ASN A 135 -2.76 -18.74 7.95
N ASP A 136 -3.39 -18.30 6.85
CA ASP A 136 -2.71 -17.54 5.79
C ASP A 136 -3.63 -16.46 5.21
N PRO A 137 -4.04 -15.46 6.02
CA PRO A 137 -4.85 -14.37 5.52
C PRO A 137 -4.08 -13.57 4.46
N PHE A 138 -4.81 -13.04 3.48
CA PHE A 138 -4.23 -12.15 2.49
C PHE A 138 -4.23 -10.72 3.05
N LEU A 139 -3.05 -10.25 3.51
CA LEU A 139 -2.88 -8.96 4.17
C LEU A 139 -2.12 -7.96 3.27
N PRO A 140 -2.82 -7.18 2.43
CA PRO A 140 -2.18 -6.29 1.47
C PRO A 140 -1.54 -5.07 2.15
N ILE A 141 -0.34 -4.72 1.68
CA ILE A 141 0.42 -3.54 2.11
C ILE A 141 1.11 -2.89 0.91
N LEU A 142 1.55 -1.64 1.09
CA LEU A 142 2.38 -0.91 0.14
C LEU A 142 3.80 -0.77 0.68
N ILE A 143 4.79 -0.78 -0.20
CA ILE A 143 6.19 -0.47 0.09
C ILE A 143 6.70 0.63 -0.84
N LYS A 144 7.85 1.22 -0.49
CA LYS A 144 8.54 2.16 -1.38
C LYS A 144 8.72 1.58 -2.78
N GLY A 145 8.26 2.33 -3.78
CA GLY A 145 8.32 1.93 -5.19
C GLY A 145 7.09 1.16 -5.70
N ASP A 146 6.03 1.05 -4.89
CA ASP A 146 4.79 0.40 -5.31
C ASP A 146 3.87 1.29 -6.15
N LEU A 147 3.97 2.61 -6.02
CA LEU A 147 3.43 3.51 -7.02
C LEU A 147 4.27 3.42 -8.29
N ARG A 148 3.65 3.02 -9.41
CA ARG A 148 4.31 2.81 -10.72
C ARG A 148 3.45 3.32 -11.86
N GLU A 149 3.99 3.35 -13.09
CA GLU A 149 3.24 3.59 -14.32
C GLU A 149 3.12 2.32 -15.18
N PHE A 150 1.93 2.08 -15.71
CA PHE A 150 1.69 1.18 -16.85
C PHE A 150 1.80 1.97 -18.15
N ASN A 151 2.52 1.39 -19.13
CA ASN A 151 2.73 1.95 -20.47
C ASN A 151 3.20 3.42 -20.46
N SER A 152 3.90 3.83 -19.38
CA SER A 152 4.40 5.18 -19.19
C SER A 152 3.32 6.28 -19.22
N GLU A 153 2.07 5.93 -18.87
CA GLU A 153 0.94 6.87 -18.88
C GLU A 153 0.04 6.73 -17.65
N THR A 154 -0.28 5.49 -17.26
CA THR A 154 -1.32 5.25 -16.26
C THR A 154 -0.72 4.84 -14.92
N PRO A 155 -0.98 5.57 -13.82
CA PRO A 155 -0.47 5.18 -12.51
C PRO A 155 -1.16 3.91 -12.00
N CYS A 156 -0.43 3.14 -11.19
CA CYS A 156 -0.91 1.95 -10.52
C CYS A 156 -0.22 1.75 -9.18
N LEU A 157 -0.85 0.96 -8.30
CA LEU A 157 -0.27 0.52 -7.03
C LEU A 157 0.01 -0.97 -7.08
N HIS A 158 1.28 -1.36 -7.05
CA HIS A 158 1.70 -2.74 -6.80
C HIS A 158 1.41 -3.09 -5.35
N LEU A 159 0.81 -4.27 -5.11
CA LEU A 159 0.54 -4.73 -3.76
C LEU A 159 1.60 -5.75 -3.32
N HIS A 160 2.08 -5.56 -2.11
CA HIS A 160 2.77 -6.61 -1.35
C HIS A 160 1.79 -7.23 -0.35
N ARG A 161 2.19 -8.33 0.30
CA ARG A 161 1.45 -8.90 1.42
C ARG A 161 2.35 -9.26 2.58
N ILE A 162 1.79 -9.25 3.78
CA ILE A 162 2.41 -9.82 4.98
C ILE A 162 2.00 -11.29 5.14
N LYS A 163 2.95 -12.12 5.56
CA LYS A 163 2.78 -13.51 5.97
C LYS A 163 2.93 -13.61 7.48
N LEU A 164 1.82 -13.76 8.21
CA LEU A 164 1.84 -13.81 9.67
C LEU A 164 2.64 -15.00 10.22
N ALA A 165 2.65 -16.13 9.49
CA ALA A 165 3.42 -17.31 9.84
C ALA A 165 4.94 -17.06 9.86
N ASP A 166 5.41 -16.06 9.11
CA ASP A 166 6.83 -15.70 9.00
C ASP A 166 7.23 -14.62 10.03
N LEU A 167 6.30 -14.21 10.92
CA LEU A 167 6.55 -13.28 12.03
C LEU A 167 6.90 -14.05 13.31
N ASP A 168 8.02 -14.78 13.28
CA ASP A 168 8.43 -15.72 14.34
C ASP A 168 8.62 -15.08 15.72
N SER A 169 8.93 -13.79 15.76
CA SER A 169 9.26 -13.04 16.98
C SER A 169 8.06 -12.31 17.62
N ARG A 170 6.84 -12.54 17.11
CA ARG A 170 5.60 -11.86 17.53
C ARG A 170 4.65 -12.81 18.23
N SER A 171 3.97 -12.30 19.25
CA SER A 171 2.88 -13.03 19.91
C SER A 171 1.67 -13.17 18.97
N GLU A 172 0.83 -14.18 19.19
CA GLU A 172 -0.41 -14.34 18.41
C GLU A 172 -1.33 -13.12 18.56
N PHE A 173 -1.34 -12.47 19.72
CA PHE A 173 -2.08 -11.22 19.93
C PHE A 173 -1.62 -10.07 19.02
N GLU A 174 -0.30 -9.91 18.84
CA GLU A 174 0.25 -8.90 17.92
C GLU A 174 -0.06 -9.25 16.46
N LYS A 175 0.07 -10.52 16.09
CA LYS A 175 -0.28 -10.99 14.73
C LYS A 175 -1.75 -10.74 14.43
N ASP A 176 -2.65 -11.00 15.39
CA ASP A 176 -4.08 -10.69 15.26
C ASP A 176 -4.35 -9.19 15.18
N SER A 177 -3.60 -8.37 15.92
CA SER A 177 -3.72 -6.91 15.84
C SER A 177 -3.33 -6.39 14.45
N ILE A 178 -2.23 -6.89 13.88
CA ILE A 178 -1.81 -6.58 12.49
C ILE A 178 -2.89 -7.02 11.49
N LYS A 179 -3.37 -8.26 11.64
CA LYS A 179 -4.42 -8.84 10.80
C LYS A 179 -5.67 -7.97 10.78
N ASN A 180 -6.17 -7.60 11.96
CA ASN A 180 -7.40 -6.83 12.11
C ASN A 180 -7.25 -5.43 11.53
N ALA A 181 -6.15 -4.73 11.83
CA ALA A 181 -5.91 -3.40 11.31
C ALA A 181 -5.86 -3.37 9.77
N ILE A 182 -5.24 -4.38 9.13
CA ILE A 182 -5.22 -4.48 7.67
C ILE A 182 -6.60 -4.84 7.10
N PHE A 183 -7.36 -5.71 7.76
CA PHE A 183 -8.73 -6.01 7.34
C PHE A 183 -9.66 -4.80 7.47
N ASP A 184 -9.50 -3.96 8.47
CA ASP A 184 -10.24 -2.71 8.62
C ASP A 184 -9.97 -1.79 7.41
N LYS A 185 -8.70 -1.65 7.01
CA LYS A 185 -8.32 -0.91 5.79
C LYS A 185 -8.93 -1.51 4.52
N MET A 186 -8.95 -2.84 4.41
CA MET A 186 -9.60 -3.51 3.28
C MET A 186 -11.12 -3.28 3.27
N SER A 187 -11.76 -3.22 4.44
CA SER A 187 -13.19 -2.94 4.60
C SER A 187 -13.52 -1.50 4.19
N ASP A 188 -12.70 -0.53 4.62
CA ASP A 188 -12.82 0.86 4.21
C ASP A 188 -12.63 1.02 2.70
N LEU A 189 -11.57 0.42 2.14
CA LEU A 189 -11.34 0.39 0.70
C LEU A 189 -12.48 -0.27 -0.06
N TYR A 190 -13.09 -1.32 0.50
CA TYR A 190 -14.27 -1.95 -0.09
C TYR A 190 -15.44 -0.98 -0.11
N ARG A 191 -15.77 -0.35 1.02
CA ARG A 191 -16.90 0.57 1.16
C ARG A 191 -16.77 1.78 0.24
N ASP A 192 -15.60 2.40 0.23
CA ASP A 192 -15.34 3.69 -0.41
C ASP A 192 -14.85 3.54 -1.87
N ALA A 193 -14.81 2.32 -2.40
CA ALA A 193 -14.28 2.01 -3.73
C ALA A 193 -14.80 2.92 -4.87
N ASP A 194 -16.08 3.28 -4.82
CA ASP A 194 -16.71 4.13 -5.84
C ASP A 194 -16.33 5.61 -5.69
N GLU A 195 -16.13 6.08 -4.46
CA GLU A 195 -15.62 7.43 -4.17
C GLU A 195 -14.17 7.57 -4.60
N ILE A 196 -13.34 6.57 -4.28
CA ILE A 196 -11.92 6.53 -4.66
C ILE A 196 -11.78 6.55 -6.19
N ALA A 197 -12.70 5.88 -6.88
CA ALA A 197 -12.76 5.88 -8.34
C ALA A 197 -13.36 7.16 -8.96
N ALA A 198 -14.04 7.99 -8.18
CA ALA A 198 -14.67 9.19 -8.70
C ALA A 198 -13.61 10.21 -9.14
N GLY A 199 -13.48 10.40 -10.45
CA GLY A 199 -12.50 11.31 -11.05
C GLY A 199 -11.15 10.65 -11.38
N LEU A 200 -11.09 9.32 -11.46
CA LEU A 200 -10.01 8.55 -12.07
C LEU A 200 -10.34 8.09 -13.49
#